data_AF-A0A7J3VBT8-F1
#
_entry.id   AF-A0A7J3VBT8-F1
#
_cell.length_a   1.000
_cell.length_b   1.000
_cell.length_c   1.000
_cell.angle_alpha   90.00
_cell.angle_beta   90.00
_cell.angle_gamma   90.00
#
_symmetry.space_group_name_H-M   'P 1'
#
loop_
_entity.id
_entity.type
_entity.pdbx_description
1 polymer ?
#
loop_
_entity_poly.entity_id
_entity_poly.type
_entity_poly.pdbx_seq_one_letter_code
_entity_poly.pdbx_strand_id
1 'polypeptide(L)' 'MVLATGSSIVNGSINEILMIAGDKVIFYGVTIASAAYEFGLRRLCFESS' A
#
# COMPACT_ATOMS: atom_id res chain seq x y z
N MET A 1 13.24 2.80 1.53
CA MET A 1 11.90 3.07 0.97
C MET A 1 11.40 1.78 0.35
N VAL A 2 10.18 1.35 0.68
CA VAL A 2 9.58 0.11 0.18
C VAL A 2 8.40 0.46 -0.71
N LEU A 3 8.35 -0.12 -1.90
CA LEU A 3 7.21 -0.03 -2.79
C LEU A 3 6.45 -1.35 -2.75
N ALA A 4 5.17 -1.32 -2.39
CA ALA A 4 4.36 -2.52 -2.19
C ALA A 4 3.07 -2.48 -3.01
N THR A 5 2.75 -3.58 -3.67
CA THR A 5 1.47 -3.72 -4.40
C THR A 5 0.30 -3.86 -3.43
N GLY A 6 -0.86 -3.31 -3.80
CA GLY A 6 -2.10 -3.49 -3.07
C GLY A 6 -2.61 -4.93 -2.99
N SER A 7 -2.15 -5.83 -3.86
CA SER A 7 -2.46 -7.26 -3.75
C SER A 7 -1.91 -7.91 -2.47
N SER A 8 -1.02 -7.23 -1.73
CA SER A 8 -0.59 -7.63 -0.39
C SER A 8 -1.73 -7.68 0.65
N ILE A 9 -2.84 -6.96 0.41
CA ILE A 9 -4.06 -7.13 1.21
C ILE A 9 -4.63 -8.53 0.98
N VAL A 10 -4.75 -8.94 -0.28
CA VAL A 10 -5.45 -10.16 -0.69
C VAL A 10 -4.71 -11.41 -0.24
N ASN A 11 -3.37 -11.40 -0.31
CA ASN A 11 -2.55 -12.53 0.13
C ASN A 11 -2.15 -12.45 1.62
N GLY A 12 -2.60 -11.42 2.35
CA GLY A 12 -2.36 -11.26 3.79
C GLY A 12 -0.96 -10.76 4.19
N SER A 13 -0.05 -10.50 3.25
CA SER A 13 1.32 -10.06 3.57
C SER A 13 1.44 -8.59 3.97
N ILE A 14 0.36 -7.80 3.85
CA ILE A 14 0.36 -6.37 4.18
C ILE A 14 0.84 -6.08 5.62
N ASN A 15 0.47 -6.92 6.59
CA ASN A 15 0.85 -6.72 7.99
C ASN A 15 2.36 -6.87 8.21
N GLU A 16 2.97 -7.85 7.57
CA GLU A 16 4.42 -8.06 7.62
C GLU A 16 5.17 -6.90 6.96
N ILE A 17 4.67 -6.42 5.81
CA ILE A 17 5.23 -5.25 5.13
C ILE A 17 5.17 -4.01 6.05
N LEU A 18 4.04 -3.78 6.71
CA LEU A 18 3.88 -2.67 7.65
C LEU A 18 4.79 -2.80 8.87
N MET A 19 4.95 -4.01 9.41
CA MET A 19 5.83 -4.27 10.56
C MET A 19 7.31 -4.01 10.23
N ILE A 20 7.77 -4.42 9.05
CA ILE A 20 9.17 -4.30 8.64
C ILE A 20 9.49 -2.88 8.13
N ALA A 21 8.60 -2.32 7.28
CA ALA A 21 8.86 -1.06 6.59
C ALA A 21 8.35 0.17 7.37
N GLY A 22 7.34 0.01 8.22
CA GLY A 22 6.70 1.09 8.96
C GLY A 22 6.27 2.25 8.06
N ASP A 23 6.68 3.46 8.43
CA ASP A 23 6.43 4.70 7.71
C ASP A 23 7.26 4.87 6.43
N LYS A 24 8.04 3.87 6.01
CA LYS A 24 8.87 3.91 4.79
C LYS A 24 8.26 3.17 3.60
N VAL A 25 7.04 2.65 3.74
CA VAL A 25 6.27 2.02 2.65
C VAL A 25 5.41 3.04 1.89
N ILE A 26 5.33 2.87 0.58
CA ILE A 26 4.34 3.50 -0.29
C ILE A 26 3.66 2.37 -1.07
N PHE A 27 2.33 2.30 -0.98
CA PHE A 27 1.56 1.30 -1.71
C PHE A 27 1.15 1.79 -3.10
N TYR A 28 0.95 0.89 -4.05
CA TYR A 28 0.43 1.21 -5.38
C TYR A 28 -0.57 0.17 -5.88
N GLY A 29 -1.30 0.54 -6.93
CA GLY A 29 -2.37 -0.29 -7.52
C GLY A 29 -3.76 0.05 -6.99
N VAL A 30 -4.79 -0.40 -7.71
CA VAL A 30 -6.19 -0.07 -7.40
C VAL A 30 -6.70 -0.77 -6.15
N THR A 31 -6.19 -1.96 -5.84
CA THR A 31 -6.65 -2.81 -4.71
C THR A 31 -6.43 -2.14 -3.35
N ILE A 32 -5.38 -1.33 -3.18
CA ILE A 32 -5.10 -0.62 -1.92
C ILE A 32 -5.87 0.71 -1.80
N ALA A 33 -6.67 1.13 -2.80
CA ALA A 33 -7.27 2.46 -2.81
C ALA A 33 -8.16 2.72 -1.58
N SER A 34 -9.07 1.79 -1.28
CA SER A 34 -9.95 1.89 -0.12
C SER A 34 -9.17 1.74 1.20
N ALA A 35 -8.34 0.70 1.34
CA ALA A 35 -7.56 0.49 2.56
C ALA A 35 -6.61 1.65 2.88
N ALA A 36 -5.99 2.27 1.86
CA ALA A 36 -5.13 3.42 2.06
C ALA A 36 -5.89 4.63 2.62
N TYR A 37 -7.13 4.84 2.16
CA TYR A 37 -8.00 5.89 2.69
C TYR A 37 -8.44 5.59 4.13
N GLU A 38 -8.97 4.39 4.38
CA GLU A 38 -9.51 3.99 5.69
C GLU A 38 -8.43 3.93 6.79
N PHE A 39 -7.21 3.51 6.45
CA PHE A 39 -6.13 3.30 7.42
C PHE A 39 -4.99 4.33 7.34
N GLY A 40 -5.15 5.39 6.54
CA GLY A 40 -4.14 6.45 6.40
C GLY A 40 -2.81 5.98 5.81
N LEU A 41 -2.83 4.95 4.95
CA LEU A 41 -1.61 4.43 4.31
C LEU A 41 -1.19 5.33 3.15
N ARG A 42 0.12 5.54 2.98
CA ARG A 42 0.64 6.27 1.81
C ARG A 42 0.44 5.45 0.55
N ARG A 43 -0.24 6.03 -0.44
CA ARG A 43 -0.53 5.40 -1.73
C ARG A 43 -0.10 6.28 -2.88
N LEU A 44 0.51 5.66 -3.89
CA LEU A 44 0.85 6.27 -5.16
C LEU A 44 -0.26 5.99 -6.19
N CYS A 45 -0.79 7.06 -6.79
CA CYS A 45 -1.75 7.03 -7.88
C CYS A 45 -1.06 7.49 -9.15
N PHE A 46 -1.09 6.67 -10.20
CA PHE A 46 -0.72 7.13 -11.53
C PHE A 46 -1.94 7.71 -12.21
N GLU A 47 -1.80 8.90 -12.77
CA GLU A 47 -2.78 9.55 -13.65
C GLU A 47 -2.11 9.71 -15.03
N SER A 48 -2.87 9.51 -16.11
CA SER A 48 -2.46 9.90 -17.45
C SER A 48 -3.25 11.14 -17.84
N SER A 49 -2.54 12.20 -18.21
CA SER A 49 -3.12 13.45 -18.74
C SER A 49 -3.75 13.27 -20.12
#